data_AF-A0A126RQC0-F1
#
_entry.id   AF-A0A126RQC0-F1
#
_cell.length_a   1.000
_cell.length_b   1.000
_cell.length_c   1.000
_cell.angle_alpha   90.00
_cell.angle_beta   90.00
_cell.angle_gamma   90.00
#
_symmetry.space_group_name_H-M   'P 1'
#
loop_
_entity.id
_entity.type
_entity.pdbx_description
1 polymer ?
#
loop_
_entity_poly.entity_id
_entity_poly.type
_entity_poly.pdbx_seq_one_letter_code
_entity_poly.pdbx_strand_id
1 'polypeptide(L)' 'MARHSGRHFNGPRLSPEQAARQGRISQLAIARLGAQDAIAFLNGNDEQLGGRPLDLAIESAEGLRAAEQRLEERADA' A
#
# COMPACT_ATOMS: atom_id res chain seq x y z
N MET A 1 -25.97 22.54 -8.30
CA MET A 1 -24.80 22.61 -7.38
C MET A 1 -25.32 22.17 -6.01
N ALA A 2 -24.83 21.17 -5.27
CA ALA A 2 -23.56 20.46 -5.22
C ALA A 2 -23.78 18.99 -4.81
N ARG A 3 -22.90 18.09 -5.27
CA ARG A 3 -22.91 16.66 -4.94
C ARG A 3 -22.13 16.48 -3.64
N HIS A 4 -22.78 16.05 -2.56
CA HIS A 4 -22.06 15.70 -1.33
C HIS A 4 -22.39 14.26 -0.94
N SER A 5 -21.60 13.31 -1.42
CA SER A 5 -21.52 11.98 -0.85
C SER A 5 -20.17 11.86 -0.14
N GLY A 6 -20.02 12.61 0.94
CA GLY A 6 -18.91 12.45 1.87
C GLY A 6 -19.12 11.19 2.69
N ARG A 7 -18.52 10.08 2.26
CA ARG A 7 -18.53 8.82 3.00
C ARG A 7 -17.74 9.05 4.29
N HIS A 8 -18.44 9.10 5.42
CA HIS A 8 -17.84 9.37 6.73
C HIS A 8 -16.91 8.21 7.11
N PHE A 9 -15.60 8.45 7.09
CA PHE A 9 -14.59 7.46 7.45
C PHE A 9 -14.42 7.47 8.97
N ASN A 10 -15.01 6.48 9.65
CA ASN A 10 -14.95 6.33 11.12
C ASN A 10 -13.73 5.51 11.60
N GLY A 11 -12.75 5.25 10.72
CA GLY A 11 -11.50 4.56 11.09
C GLY A 11 -10.43 5.52 11.63
N PRO A 12 -9.38 5.00 12.28
CA PRO A 12 -8.22 5.79 12.66
C PRO A 12 -7.69 6.56 11.44
N ARG A 13 -7.56 7.88 11.56
CA ARG A 13 -6.97 8.69 10.50
C ARG A 13 -5.47 8.42 10.48
N LEU A 14 -4.95 8.04 9.32
CA LEU A 14 -3.52 7.96 9.12
C LEU A 14 -2.88 9.33 9.39
N SER A 15 -1.71 9.31 10.02
CA SER A 15 -0.85 10.48 10.07
C SER A 15 -0.43 10.88 8.64
N PRO A 16 -0.02 12.13 8.41
CA PRO A 16 0.48 12.55 7.09
C PRO A 16 1.60 11.66 6.56
N GLU A 17 2.51 11.21 7.43
CA GLU A 17 3.60 10.32 7.05
C GLU A 17 3.12 8.92 6.68
N GLN A 18 2.18 8.37 7.46
CA GLN A 18 1.56 7.08 7.16
C GLN A 18 0.82 7.12 5.81
N ALA A 19 0.06 8.17 5.56
CA ALA A 19 -0.63 8.37 4.28
C ALA A 19 0.35 8.54 3.12
N ALA A 20 1.47 9.25 3.33
CA ALA A 20 2.52 9.39 2.32
C ALA A 20 3.14 8.04 1.95
N ARG A 21 3.46 7.19 2.94
CA ARG A 21 3.98 5.84 2.69
C ARG A 21 2.95 4.96 1.98
N GLN A 22 1.69 4.99 2.42
CA GLN A 22 0.60 4.27 1.76
C GLN A 22 0.46 4.68 0.29
N GLY A 23 0.45 5.99 0.02
CA GLY A 23 0.34 6.55 -1.32
C GLY A 23 1.52 6.16 -2.20
N ARG A 24 2.73 6.17 -1.65
CA ARG A 24 3.96 5.79 -2.36
C ARG A 24 3.95 4.33 -2.79
N ILE A 25 3.72 3.40 -1.87
CA ILE A 25 3.72 1.97 -2.22
C ILE A 25 2.56 1.62 -3.15
N SER A 26 1.39 2.26 -2.98
CA SER A 26 0.23 2.07 -3.87
C SER A 26 0.55 2.49 -5.30
N GLN A 27 1.13 3.68 -5.48
CA GLN A 27 1.48 4.19 -6.81
C GLN A 27 2.54 3.33 -7.48
N LEU A 28 3.57 2.92 -6.74
CA LEU A 28 4.62 2.05 -7.27
C LEU A 28 4.07 0.68 -7.69
N ALA A 29 3.27 0.04 -6.84
CA ALA A 29 2.68 -1.27 -7.14
C ALA A 29 1.78 -1.21 -8.39
N ILE A 30 0.95 -0.17 -8.53
CA ILE A 30 0.12 0.02 -9.72
C ILE A 30 0.99 0.23 -10.96
N ALA A 31 2.06 1.00 -10.86
CA ALA A 31 2.97 1.26 -11.98
C ALA A 31 3.73 -0.01 -12.42
N ARG A 32 4.06 -0.91 -11.49
CA ARG A 32 4.82 -2.13 -11.78
C ARG A 32 3.97 -3.32 -12.19
N LEU A 33 2.82 -3.52 -11.54
CA LEU A 33 2.00 -4.73 -11.71
C LEU A 33 0.66 -4.45 -12.40
N GLY A 34 0.25 -3.20 -12.51
CA GLY A 34 -1.12 -2.85 -12.88
C GLY A 34 -2.09 -2.92 -11.70
N ALA A 35 -3.29 -2.36 -11.87
CA ALA A 35 -4.18 -2.07 -10.74
C ALA A 35 -4.70 -3.31 -10.00
N GLN A 36 -5.09 -4.38 -10.71
CA GLN A 36 -5.63 -5.58 -10.06
C GLN A 36 -4.55 -6.33 -9.27
N ASP A 37 -3.40 -6.56 -9.88
CA ASP A 37 -2.29 -7.28 -9.24
C ASP A 37 -1.65 -6.46 -8.12
N ALA A 38 -1.62 -5.12 -8.24
CA ALA A 38 -1.23 -4.25 -7.15
C ALA A 38 -2.15 -4.40 -5.93
N ILE A 39 -3.48 -4.44 -6.12
CA ILE A 39 -4.42 -4.65 -5.02
C ILE A 39 -4.19 -6.01 -4.37
N ALA A 40 -4.00 -7.07 -5.17
CA ALA A 40 -3.74 -8.42 -4.67
C ALA A 40 -2.43 -8.50 -3.89
N PHE A 41 -1.36 -7.88 -4.39
CA PHE A 41 -0.07 -7.80 -3.71
C PHE A 41 -0.18 -7.04 -2.38
N LEU A 42 -0.66 -5.79 -2.41
CA LEU A 42 -0.67 -4.90 -1.24
C LEU A 42 -1.52 -5.43 -0.08
N ASN A 43 -2.62 -6.10 -0.40
CA ASN A 43 -3.57 -6.59 0.60
C ASN A 43 -3.37 -8.07 0.94
N GLY A 44 -2.63 -8.82 0.13
CA GLY A 44 -2.33 -10.22 0.39
C GLY A 44 -1.31 -10.38 1.51
N ASN A 45 -1.36 -11.53 2.18
CA ASN A 45 -0.30 -11.90 3.12
C ASN A 45 0.94 -12.32 2.32
N ASP A 46 2.08 -11.70 2.60
CA ASP A 46 3.36 -12.09 2.01
C ASP A 46 4.21 -12.77 3.09
N GLU A 47 4.53 -14.04 2.88
CA GLU A 47 5.27 -14.86 3.85
C GLU A 47 6.69 -14.35 4.08
N GLN A 48 7.32 -13.72 3.07
CA GLN A 48 8.68 -13.18 3.22
C GLN A 48 8.68 -11.90 4.05
N LEU A 49 7.60 -11.12 3.98
CA LEU A 49 7.43 -9.92 4.79
C LEU A 49 6.81 -10.21 6.16
N GLY A 50 6.28 -11.42 6.37
CA GLY A 50 5.58 -11.80 7.60
C GLY A 50 4.25 -11.07 7.80
N GLY A 51 3.64 -10.56 6.73
CA GLY A 51 2.41 -9.78 6.81
C GLY A 51 1.98 -9.16 5.49
N ARG A 52 0.99 -8.27 5.55
CA ARG A 52 0.48 -7.55 4.37
C ARG A 52 1.45 -6.41 4.01
N PRO A 53 1.92 -6.31 2.75
CA PRO A 53 2.85 -5.25 2.35
C PRO A 53 2.35 -3.84 2.68
N LEU A 54 1.04 -3.59 2.54
CA LEU A 54 0.45 -2.28 2.83
C LEU A 54 0.51 -1.91 4.31
N ASP A 55 0.24 -2.85 5.21
CA ASP A 55 0.21 -2.59 6.64
C ASP A 55 1.64 -2.27 7.13
N LEU A 56 2.63 -3.04 6.69
CA LEU A 56 4.05 -2.82 7.00
C LEU A 56 4.57 -1.48 6.46
N ALA A 57 4.18 -1.13 5.23
CA ALA A 57 4.56 0.15 4.64
C ALA A 57 3.97 1.35 5.40
N ILE A 58 2.75 1.23 5.90
CA ILE A 58 2.13 2.26 6.73
C ILE A 58 2.85 2.39 8.07
N GLU A 59 3.13 1.26 8.71
CA GLU A 59 3.71 1.21 10.06
C GLU A 59 5.06 1.93 10.15
N SER A 60 5.95 1.73 9.17
CA SER A 60 7.29 2.30 9.24
C SER A 60 7.94 2.55 7.87
N ALA A 61 8.99 3.39 7.87
CA ALA A 61 9.82 3.59 6.68
C ALA A 61 10.62 2.33 6.30
N GLU A 62 10.94 1.46 7.25
CA GLU A 62 11.60 0.18 6.99
C GLU A 62 10.66 -0.81 6.33
N GLY A 63 9.43 -0.94 6.85
CA GLY A 63 8.39 -1.75 6.22
C GLY A 63 8.06 -1.29 4.81
N LEU A 64 8.11 0.03 4.55
CA LEU A 64 7.98 0.56 3.19
C LEU A 64 9.11 0.05 2.29
N ARG A 65 10.37 0.17 2.72
CA ARG A 65 11.52 -0.30 1.92
C ARG A 65 11.48 -1.82 1.67
N ALA A 66 11.01 -2.60 2.65
CA ALA A 66 10.85 -4.04 2.49
C ALA A 66 9.74 -4.38 1.48
N ALA A 67 8.60 -3.69 1.56
CA ALA A 67 7.52 -3.83 0.58
C ALA A 67 7.93 -3.41 -0.84
N GLU A 68 8.73 -2.33 -0.97
CA GLU A 68 9.29 -1.91 -2.26
C GLU A 68 10.22 -2.98 -2.84
N GLN A 69 11.15 -3.54 -2.06
CA GLN A 69 12.03 -4.62 -2.53
C GLN A 69 11.24 -5.86 -2.98
N ARG A 70 10.29 -6.30 -2.14
CA ARG A 70 9.46 -7.46 -2.45
C ARG A 70 8.60 -7.28 -3.70
N LEU A 71 8.17 -6.03 -3.95
CA LEU A 71 7.44 -5.67 -5.16
C LEU A 71 8.30 -5.82 -6.41
N GLU A 72 9.55 -5.37 -6.37
CA GLU A 72 10.50 -5.53 -7.48
C GLU A 72 10.73 -7.01 -7.80
N GLU A 73 11.01 -7.83 -6.79
CA GLU A 73 11.19 -9.28 -6.94
C GLU A 73 9.97 -9.96 -7.58
N ARG A 74 8.76 -9.46 -7.29
CA ARG A 74 7.52 -9.98 -7.88
C ARG A 74 7.29 -9.49 -9.30
N ALA A 75 7.73 -8.29 -9.64
CA ALA A 75 7.58 -7.72 -10.99
C ALA A 75 8.58 -8.35 -11.97
N ASP A 76 9.73 -8.80 -11.47
CA ASP A 76 10.78 -9.45 -12.26
C ASP A 76 10.62 -10.98 -12.39
N ALA A 77 9.63 -11.57 -11.70
CA ALA A 77 9.31 -13.01 -11.71
C ALA A 77 8.32 -13.38 -12.83
#